data_AF-A0AA51HA84-F1
#
_entry.id   AF-A0AA51HA84-F1
#
_cell.length_a   1.000
_cell.length_b   1.000
_cell.length_c   1.000
_cell.angle_alpha   90.00
_cell.angle_beta   90.00
_cell.angle_gamma   90.00
#
_symmetry.space_group_name_H-M   'P 1'
#
loop_
_entity.id
_entity.type
_entity.pdbx_description
1 polymer ?
#
loop_
_entity_poly.entity_id
_entity_poly.type
_entity_poly.pdbx_seq_one_letter_code
_entity_poly.pdbx_strand_id
1 'polypeptide(L)'
;MKNKYLIATFFSTFLLMAPNVKAANFMDNQVVDTNKSWTIKFTQEIKFDDLTKQNITVTDSKGTRVNAGIKLGEDNNTVIVTAPQNGYIEGESYILNVGTKVHSNKGKGLKKEQNVHFNIKNNNSIVKFKDKYLEEAVRYVIMKPEGTIYKSDVEKITYLDAKSSGIQNIEGLEKLTNLEKIDLSFNSIENISALKGLTKLKTLNLSFNWSYDGKGLEALGESSNLENLDLTSDRVGDISALKKFAKLKTLNLQDNRFFEDISALGGLTNLQTLNLRSNEIKDISALKGLINLKTLDLGGNQIKDISPLKRLINLTEIDLSYNQISDISALEGLTNLKQLKLSNNKFKNITPLKKLTNLEYVQLINNQINDVDKKALKDSLPKCTFKYCYE
;
A
#
# COMPACT_ATOMS: atom_id res chain seq x y z
N MET A 1 -6.76 49.63 41.45
CA MET A 1 -7.76 49.27 40.42
C MET A 1 -7.32 49.80 39.06
N LYS A 2 -7.09 48.91 38.09
CA LYS A 2 -7.49 49.04 36.69
C LYS A 2 -6.95 47.81 35.96
N ASN A 3 -7.86 46.87 35.68
CA ASN A 3 -7.66 45.87 34.64
C ASN A 3 -7.25 46.59 33.35
N LYS A 4 -6.23 46.07 32.66
CA LYS A 4 -6.22 45.98 31.20
C LYS A 4 -5.22 44.89 30.78
N TYR A 5 -5.82 43.94 30.09
CA TYR A 5 -5.35 42.68 29.53
C TYR A 5 -4.10 42.81 28.65
N LEU A 6 -3.36 41.70 28.45
CA LEU A 6 -2.46 41.56 27.32
C LEU A 6 -2.79 40.30 26.51
N ILE A 7 -2.98 40.56 25.22
CA ILE A 7 -3.28 39.64 24.12
C ILE A 7 -1.98 39.01 23.62
N ALA A 8 -2.06 37.75 23.19
CA ALA A 8 -0.94 37.04 22.59
C ALA A 8 -0.81 37.34 21.10
N THR A 9 0.41 37.59 20.65
CA THR A 9 0.83 37.32 19.27
C THR A 9 2.23 36.71 19.30
N PHE A 10 2.43 35.71 18.44
CA PHE A 10 3.66 34.94 18.30
C PHE A 10 4.63 35.63 17.36
N PHE A 11 5.94 35.60 17.64
CA PHE A 11 6.96 34.94 16.80
C PHE A 11 8.35 35.01 17.46
N SER A 12 9.22 34.13 16.96
CA SER A 12 10.61 33.84 17.32
C SER A 12 11.55 35.03 17.60
N THR A 13 12.55 34.76 18.44
CA THR A 13 13.77 35.55 18.80
C THR A 13 13.68 36.49 20.01
N PHE A 14 14.77 36.47 20.79
CA PHE A 14 14.93 36.87 22.21
C PHE A 14 14.36 38.24 22.63
N LEU A 15 13.75 38.32 23.83
CA LEU A 15 14.00 39.40 24.81
C LEU A 15 13.60 38.99 26.24
N LEU A 16 14.49 39.25 27.20
CA LEU A 16 14.34 39.03 28.65
C LEU A 16 13.41 40.04 29.32
N MET A 17 12.63 39.61 30.33
CA MET A 17 12.41 40.27 31.66
C MET A 17 11.92 39.23 32.72
N ALA A 18 12.47 39.26 33.95
CA ALA A 18 12.33 38.26 35.05
C ALA A 18 11.28 38.64 36.13
N PRO A 19 10.98 37.86 37.22
CA PRO A 19 11.34 36.50 37.61
C PRO A 19 10.09 35.63 37.90
N ASN A 20 9.77 34.69 37.02
CA ASN A 20 8.90 33.55 37.34
C ASN A 20 9.52 32.33 36.69
N VAL A 21 9.77 31.27 37.45
CA VAL A 21 10.12 29.99 36.86
C VAL A 21 8.86 29.43 36.22
N LYS A 22 8.75 29.55 34.90
CA LYS A 22 7.77 28.80 34.09
C LYS A 22 8.56 27.70 33.40
N ALA A 23 8.26 26.46 33.70
CA ALA A 23 8.70 25.35 32.88
C ALA A 23 8.13 25.56 31.46
N ALA A 24 8.96 25.43 30.42
CA ALA A 24 8.52 25.67 29.05
C ALA A 24 7.36 24.74 28.66
N ASN A 25 6.41 25.27 27.86
CA ASN A 25 5.20 24.63 27.34
C ASN A 25 5.31 23.11 27.14
N PHE A 26 4.85 22.33 28.12
CA PHE A 26 4.56 20.92 27.91
C PHE A 26 3.11 20.80 27.44
N MET A 27 2.88 20.09 26.34
CA MET A 27 1.53 19.58 26.08
C MET A 27 1.26 18.48 27.11
N ASP A 28 0.16 18.58 27.85
CA ASP A 28 -0.23 17.52 28.77
C ASP A 28 -0.82 16.32 27.99
N ASN A 29 -0.81 15.13 28.58
CA ASN A 29 -1.35 13.89 28.01
C ASN A 29 -0.71 13.43 26.68
N GLN A 30 0.60 13.58 26.53
CA GLN A 30 1.32 13.14 25.31
C GLN A 30 1.42 11.61 25.25
N VAL A 31 1.40 11.03 24.05
CA VAL A 31 1.78 9.63 23.82
C VAL A 31 3.23 9.59 23.36
N VAL A 32 4.09 8.88 24.09
CA VAL A 32 5.56 8.87 23.90
C VAL A 32 6.14 7.46 23.88
N ASP A 33 7.35 7.30 23.34
CA ASP A 33 8.07 6.02 23.34
C ASP A 33 8.62 5.65 24.73
N THR A 34 8.93 4.37 24.95
CA THR A 34 9.39 3.81 26.23
C THR A 34 10.70 4.44 26.74
N ASN A 35 11.50 5.05 25.86
CA ASN A 35 12.78 5.68 26.16
C ASN A 35 12.71 7.22 26.24
N LYS A 36 11.50 7.81 26.30
CA LYS A 36 11.31 9.26 26.32
C LYS A 36 12.12 9.92 27.44
N SER A 37 12.93 10.92 27.06
CA SER A 37 13.54 11.84 28.01
C SER A 37 12.87 13.21 27.95
N TRP A 38 12.86 13.90 29.08
CA TRP A 38 12.27 15.22 29.25
C TRP A 38 13.37 16.25 29.52
N THR A 39 13.23 17.44 28.95
CA THR A 39 14.11 18.57 29.23
C THR A 39 13.26 19.68 29.83
N ILE A 40 13.54 20.00 31.09
CA ILE A 40 12.85 21.04 31.83
C ILE A 40 13.74 22.27 31.82
N LYS A 41 13.30 23.33 31.15
CA LYS A 41 14.03 24.60 31.09
C LYS A 41 13.48 25.59 32.11
N PHE A 42 14.38 26.19 32.87
CA PHE A 42 14.10 27.17 33.91
C PHE A 42 14.55 28.55 33.44
N THR A 43 13.94 29.61 34.00
CA THR A 43 14.27 30.99 33.62
C THR A 43 15.53 31.53 34.30
N GLN A 44 16.11 30.76 35.21
CA GLN A 44 17.32 31.08 35.97
C GLN A 44 18.13 29.81 36.21
N GLU A 45 19.41 29.97 36.51
CA GLU A 45 20.25 28.86 36.96
C GLU A 45 19.68 28.18 38.21
N ILE A 46 19.71 26.86 38.19
CA ILE A 46 19.11 26.00 39.21
C ILE A 46 20.18 25.59 40.22
N LYS A 47 19.80 25.59 41.50
CA LYS A 47 20.62 24.95 42.51
C LYS A 47 20.35 23.46 42.49
N PHE A 48 21.27 22.69 41.91
CA PHE A 48 21.12 21.25 41.69
C PHE A 48 21.55 20.40 42.90
N ASP A 49 21.03 20.76 44.07
CA ASP A 49 21.24 20.05 45.33
C ASP A 49 20.23 18.90 45.52
N ASP A 50 20.36 18.18 46.64
CA ASP A 50 19.49 17.03 46.93
C ASP A 50 18.02 17.43 47.09
N LEU A 51 17.76 18.66 47.55
CA LEU A 51 16.40 19.17 47.67
C LEU A 51 15.76 19.31 46.28
N THR A 52 16.47 19.90 45.31
CA THR A 52 16.00 19.98 43.93
C THR A 52 15.83 18.60 43.31
N LYS A 53 16.80 17.70 43.44
CA LYS A 53 16.72 16.34 42.87
C LYS A 53 15.54 15.54 43.42
N GLN A 54 15.24 15.64 44.71
CA GLN A 54 14.13 14.93 45.36
C GLN A 54 12.74 15.45 44.98
N ASN A 55 12.66 16.66 44.40
CA ASN A 55 11.42 17.33 44.01
C ASN A 55 11.20 17.35 42.48
N ILE A 56 12.04 16.67 41.71
CA ILE A 56 11.77 16.34 40.30
C ILE A 56 11.60 14.84 40.25
N THR A 57 10.40 14.35 39.94
CA THR A 57 10.11 12.92 39.98
C THR A 57 9.27 12.49 38.81
N VAL A 58 9.34 11.22 38.47
CA VAL A 58 8.34 10.58 37.64
C VAL A 58 7.61 9.55 38.48
N THR A 59 6.29 9.54 38.43
CA THR A 59 5.45 8.57 39.13
C THR A 59 4.56 7.82 38.15
N ASP A 60 4.20 6.58 38.47
CA ASP A 60 3.13 5.86 37.77
C ASP A 60 1.74 6.43 38.13
N SER A 61 0.70 5.87 37.51
CA SER A 61 -0.71 6.22 37.76
C SER A 61 -1.19 6.00 39.21
N LYS A 62 -0.44 5.22 40.00
CA LYS A 62 -0.70 4.94 41.42
C LYS A 62 0.09 5.86 42.37
N GLY A 63 0.93 6.74 41.83
CA GLY A 63 1.80 7.64 42.60
C GLY A 63 3.14 7.02 43.01
N THR A 64 3.47 5.80 42.56
CA THR A 64 4.74 5.14 42.85
C THR A 64 5.86 5.81 42.05
N ARG A 65 6.94 6.22 42.71
CA ARG A 65 8.11 6.78 42.03
C ARG A 65 8.78 5.73 41.14
N VAL A 66 9.07 6.10 39.89
CA VAL A 66 9.93 5.30 39.01
C VAL A 66 11.37 5.81 39.05
N ASN A 67 12.32 4.91 38.81
CA ASN A 67 13.75 5.21 38.84
C ASN A 67 14.22 5.95 37.57
N ALA A 68 13.70 7.16 37.35
CA ALA A 68 14.12 8.05 36.28
C ALA A 68 15.44 8.74 36.64
N GLY A 69 16.35 8.87 35.66
CA GLY A 69 17.61 9.58 35.87
C GLY A 69 17.39 11.09 35.85
N ILE A 70 18.11 11.84 36.70
CA ILE A 70 18.01 13.30 36.77
C ILE A 70 19.41 13.89 36.64
N LYS A 71 19.62 14.77 35.66
CA LYS A 71 20.91 15.42 35.39
C LYS A 71 20.72 16.91 35.12
N LEU A 72 21.69 17.72 35.55
CA LEU A 72 21.76 19.13 35.18
C LEU A 72 22.29 19.22 33.74
N GLY A 73 21.69 20.07 32.92
CA GLY A 73 22.20 20.37 31.58
C GLY A 73 23.36 21.36 31.61
N GLU A 74 24.07 21.47 30.48
CA GLU A 74 25.30 22.27 30.37
C GLU A 74 25.09 23.78 30.58
N ASP A 75 23.86 24.27 30.39
CA ASP A 75 23.50 25.68 30.55
C ASP A 75 23.12 26.08 32.00
N ASN A 76 23.26 25.16 32.95
CA ASN A 76 22.92 25.30 34.38
C ASN A 76 21.48 25.73 34.68
N ASN A 77 20.61 25.87 33.68
CA ASN A 77 19.21 26.25 33.81
C ASN A 77 18.26 25.19 33.23
N THR A 78 18.78 24.06 32.77
CA THR A 78 18.00 22.92 32.31
C THR A 78 18.21 21.70 33.19
N VAL A 79 17.15 20.92 33.41
CA VAL A 79 17.22 19.58 34.01
C VAL A 79 16.75 18.56 32.97
N ILE A 80 17.54 17.53 32.76
CA ILE A 80 17.22 16.40 31.90
C ILE A 80 16.72 15.26 32.79
N VAL A 81 15.50 14.80 32.54
CA VAL A 81 14.91 13.62 33.17
C VAL A 81 14.90 12.49 32.16
N THR A 82 15.76 11.49 32.35
CA THR A 82 15.88 10.35 31.46
C THR A 82 14.92 9.23 31.88
N ALA A 83 14.47 8.44 30.91
CA ALA A 83 13.70 7.23 31.19
C ALA A 83 14.45 6.29 32.17
N PRO A 84 13.73 5.42 32.90
CA PRO A 84 14.35 4.34 33.68
C PRO A 84 15.27 3.48 32.81
N GLN A 85 16.22 2.77 33.43
CA GLN A 85 17.20 1.94 32.70
C GLN A 85 16.55 0.94 31.73
N ASN A 86 15.40 0.38 32.11
CA ASN A 86 14.64 -0.57 31.28
C ASN A 86 13.52 0.10 30.45
N GLY A 87 13.50 1.44 30.40
CA GLY A 87 12.40 2.22 29.84
C GLY A 87 11.17 2.25 30.75
N TYR A 88 10.16 3.00 30.31
CA TYR A 88 8.82 2.94 30.88
C TYR A 88 8.07 1.70 30.37
N ILE A 89 7.06 1.26 31.13
CA ILE A 89 6.24 0.10 30.76
C ILE A 89 5.25 0.51 29.65
N GLU A 90 5.17 -0.27 28.58
CA GLU A 90 4.25 -0.01 27.46
C GLU A 90 2.78 -0.02 27.90
N GLY A 91 2.01 0.94 27.39
CA GLY A 91 0.57 1.06 27.71
C GLY A 91 0.24 1.65 29.07
N GLU A 92 1.23 1.88 29.93
CA GLU A 92 1.04 2.55 31.21
C GLU A 92 1.08 4.08 31.09
N SER A 93 0.53 4.75 32.11
CA SER A 93 0.53 6.21 32.24
C SER A 93 1.45 6.64 33.37
N TYR A 94 2.13 7.77 33.16
CA TYR A 94 3.07 8.35 34.10
C TYR A 94 2.86 9.85 34.23
N ILE A 95 3.39 10.41 35.31
CA ILE A 95 3.35 11.83 35.63
C ILE A 95 4.77 12.29 35.92
N LEU A 96 5.27 13.26 35.16
CA LEU A 96 6.47 14.03 35.51
C LEU A 96 6.05 15.17 36.45
N ASN A 97 6.52 15.14 37.68
CA ASN A 97 6.22 16.12 38.72
C ASN A 97 7.44 17.02 38.97
N VAL A 98 7.21 18.32 39.02
CA VAL A 98 8.20 19.34 39.37
C VAL A 98 7.66 20.14 40.57
N GLY A 99 8.13 19.77 41.76
CA GLY A 99 7.64 20.25 43.05
C GLY A 99 8.12 21.66 43.41
N THR A 100 7.44 22.28 44.38
CA THR A 100 7.67 23.68 44.78
C THR A 100 9.03 23.96 45.42
N LYS A 101 9.72 22.93 45.92
CA LYS A 101 11.05 23.06 46.53
C LYS A 101 12.21 23.06 45.53
N VAL A 102 11.95 22.82 44.24
CA VAL A 102 12.93 23.08 43.18
C VAL A 102 13.22 24.57 43.14
N HIS A 103 14.50 24.95 43.23
CA HIS A 103 14.88 26.35 43.45
C HIS A 103 16.14 26.79 42.68
N SER A 104 16.24 28.10 42.44
CA SER A 104 17.41 28.70 41.80
C SER A 104 18.60 28.85 42.77
N ASN A 105 19.78 29.15 42.24
CA ASN A 105 20.97 29.53 43.04
C ASN A 105 20.72 30.72 43.99
N LYS A 106 19.69 31.53 43.71
CA LYS A 106 19.24 32.66 44.53
C LYS A 106 18.11 32.29 45.52
N GLY A 107 17.81 31.00 45.68
CA GLY A 107 16.79 30.49 46.60
C GLY A 107 15.34 30.72 46.16
N LYS A 108 15.09 31.12 44.90
CA LYS A 108 13.71 31.31 44.40
C LYS A 108 13.13 29.98 43.94
N GLY A 109 12.05 29.53 44.59
CA GLY A 109 11.32 28.31 44.25
C GLY A 109 10.19 28.47 43.23
N LEU A 110 9.53 27.37 42.87
CA LEU A 110 8.30 27.40 42.06
C LEU A 110 7.11 27.87 42.90
N LYS A 111 6.22 28.66 42.29
CA LYS A 111 4.97 29.12 42.94
C LYS A 111 3.93 28.01 43.13
N LYS A 112 3.94 27.04 42.22
CA LYS A 112 3.06 25.87 42.23
C LYS A 112 3.79 24.71 41.58
N GLU A 113 3.41 23.51 41.99
CA GLU A 113 3.84 22.28 41.36
C GLU A 113 3.42 22.26 39.88
N GLN A 114 4.26 21.67 39.03
CA GLN A 114 3.96 21.44 37.62
C GLN A 114 3.95 19.95 37.36
N ASN A 115 2.86 19.45 36.79
CA ASN A 115 2.70 18.05 36.44
C ASN A 115 2.50 17.92 34.93
N VAL A 116 3.10 16.90 34.34
CA VAL A 116 2.92 16.52 32.94
C VAL A 116 2.56 15.05 32.89
N HIS A 117 1.35 14.76 32.48
CA HIS A 117 0.85 13.42 32.23
C HIS A 117 1.33 12.97 30.85
N PHE A 118 1.76 11.71 30.76
CA PHE A 118 2.11 11.09 29.49
C PHE A 118 1.79 9.60 29.51
N ASN A 119 1.49 9.07 28.34
CA ASN A 119 1.16 7.67 28.11
C ASN A 119 2.27 7.04 27.28
N ILE A 120 2.65 5.82 27.62
CA ILE A 120 3.63 5.07 26.85
C ILE A 120 2.92 4.36 25.72
N LYS A 121 3.43 4.50 24.49
CA LYS A 121 2.92 3.74 23.34
C LYS A 121 2.82 2.26 23.70
N ASN A 122 1.64 1.70 23.52
CA ASN A 122 1.41 0.26 23.65
C ASN A 122 1.68 -0.40 22.29
N ASN A 123 2.84 -1.04 22.12
CA ASN A 123 3.13 -1.78 20.89
C ASN A 123 2.46 -3.15 20.88
N ASN A 124 1.87 -3.57 22.00
CA ASN A 124 1.13 -4.82 22.16
C ASN A 124 -0.40 -4.60 22.08
N SER A 125 -0.86 -3.73 21.18
CA SER A 125 -2.29 -3.51 20.96
C SER A 125 -2.98 -4.80 20.49
N ILE A 126 -4.17 -5.09 21.01
CA ILE A 126 -4.98 -6.22 20.56
C ILE A 126 -5.39 -6.02 19.10
N VAL A 127 -5.20 -7.07 18.29
CA VAL A 127 -5.66 -7.16 16.90
C VAL A 127 -6.91 -8.00 16.87
N LYS A 128 -7.96 -7.50 16.22
CA LYS A 128 -9.23 -8.19 16.04
C LYS A 128 -9.57 -8.22 14.56
N PHE A 129 -10.13 -9.34 14.11
CA PHE A 129 -10.64 -9.50 12.75
C PHE A 129 -12.16 -9.64 12.82
N LYS A 130 -12.88 -8.98 11.91
CA LYS A 130 -14.34 -9.07 11.90
C LYS A 130 -14.83 -10.42 11.37
N ASP A 131 -14.07 -11.01 10.47
CA ASP A 131 -14.37 -12.31 9.86
C ASP A 131 -13.57 -13.41 10.56
N LYS A 132 -14.29 -14.44 11.03
CA LYS A 132 -13.67 -15.57 11.74
C LYS A 132 -12.73 -16.37 10.84
N TYR A 133 -13.02 -16.49 9.55
CA TYR A 133 -12.19 -17.24 8.61
C TYR A 133 -10.91 -16.47 8.28
N LEU A 134 -10.99 -15.14 8.26
CA LEU A 134 -9.79 -14.31 8.20
C LEU A 134 -8.96 -14.46 9.48
N GLU A 135 -9.58 -14.43 10.65
CA GLU A 135 -8.88 -14.68 11.91
C GLU A 135 -8.19 -16.06 11.91
N GLU A 136 -8.88 -17.12 11.49
CA GLU A 136 -8.33 -18.47 11.37
C GLU A 136 -7.11 -18.51 10.42
N ALA A 137 -7.18 -17.86 9.26
CA ALA A 137 -6.06 -17.75 8.33
C ALA A 137 -4.86 -17.04 8.97
N VAL A 138 -5.09 -15.95 9.71
CA VAL A 138 -4.01 -15.25 10.43
C VAL A 138 -3.43 -16.12 11.54
N ARG A 139 -4.28 -16.78 12.33
CA ARG A 139 -3.87 -17.70 13.41
C ARG A 139 -2.99 -18.84 12.92
N TYR A 140 -3.32 -19.38 11.73
CA TYR A 140 -2.51 -20.39 11.08
C TYR A 140 -1.08 -19.87 10.81
N VAL A 141 -0.95 -18.66 10.25
CA VAL A 141 0.34 -18.04 9.94
C VAL A 141 1.18 -17.76 11.19
N ILE A 142 0.54 -17.31 12.28
CA ILE A 142 1.25 -17.00 13.54
C ILE A 142 1.41 -18.22 14.47
N MET A 143 0.92 -19.39 14.05
CA MET A 143 0.92 -20.64 14.84
C MET A 143 0.27 -20.47 16.23
N LYS A 144 -0.84 -19.73 16.30
CA LYS A 144 -1.54 -19.39 17.56
C LYS A 144 -3.03 -19.71 17.49
N PRO A 145 -3.41 -20.98 17.77
CA PRO A 145 -4.78 -21.44 17.56
C PRO A 145 -5.80 -20.76 18.50
N GLU A 146 -5.39 -20.36 19.69
CA GLU A 146 -6.27 -19.78 20.71
C GLU A 146 -5.67 -18.53 21.37
N GLY A 147 -6.49 -17.86 22.19
CA GLY A 147 -6.08 -16.68 22.95
C GLY A 147 -6.06 -15.38 22.13
N THR A 148 -5.72 -14.30 22.81
CA THR A 148 -5.73 -12.94 22.24
C THR A 148 -4.59 -12.76 21.24
N ILE A 149 -4.89 -12.23 20.05
CA ILE A 149 -3.89 -11.83 19.06
C ILE A 149 -3.48 -10.38 19.37
N TYR A 150 -2.18 -10.16 19.48
CA TYR A 150 -1.57 -8.85 19.67
C TYR A 150 -0.80 -8.44 18.41
N LYS A 151 -0.52 -7.14 18.31
CA LYS A 151 0.27 -6.58 17.21
C LYS A 151 1.64 -7.24 17.07
N SER A 152 2.29 -7.59 18.19
CA SER A 152 3.56 -8.32 18.21
C SER A 152 3.48 -9.73 17.59
N ASP A 153 2.32 -10.39 17.67
CA ASP A 153 2.12 -11.70 17.03
C ASP A 153 2.14 -11.58 15.50
N VAL A 154 1.60 -10.46 14.99
CA VAL A 154 1.35 -10.28 13.55
C VAL A 154 2.36 -9.38 12.84
N GLU A 155 3.27 -8.74 13.58
CA GLU A 155 4.22 -7.78 13.01
C GLU A 155 5.18 -8.43 11.99
N LYS A 156 5.41 -9.73 12.08
CA LYS A 156 6.31 -10.47 11.18
C LYS A 156 5.61 -10.99 9.92
N ILE A 157 4.29 -10.83 9.81
CA ILE A 157 3.53 -11.32 8.65
C ILE A 157 3.84 -10.42 7.45
N THR A 158 4.57 -10.99 6.48
CA THR A 158 4.84 -10.38 5.16
C THR A 158 4.05 -11.03 4.03
N TYR A 159 3.55 -12.24 4.25
CA TYR A 159 2.72 -12.99 3.32
C TYR A 159 1.54 -13.64 4.04
N LEU A 160 0.35 -13.51 3.46
CA LEU A 160 -0.85 -14.18 3.91
C LEU A 160 -1.51 -14.90 2.72
N ASP A 161 -1.57 -16.23 2.77
CA ASP A 161 -2.43 -17.05 1.91
C ASP A 161 -3.75 -17.29 2.65
N ALA A 162 -4.83 -16.71 2.15
CA ALA A 162 -6.18 -16.82 2.71
C ALA A 162 -7.19 -17.14 1.59
N LYS A 163 -6.74 -17.84 0.55
CA LYS A 163 -7.61 -18.26 -0.56
C LYS A 163 -8.65 -19.28 -0.11
N SER A 164 -9.77 -19.35 -0.81
CA SER A 164 -10.79 -20.40 -0.62
C SER A 164 -11.24 -20.60 0.84
N SER A 165 -11.25 -19.53 1.63
CA SER A 165 -11.47 -19.58 3.08
C SER A 165 -12.88 -19.15 3.47
N GLY A 166 -13.71 -18.70 2.53
CA GLY A 166 -15.06 -18.22 2.78
C GLY A 166 -15.11 -16.81 3.39
N ILE A 167 -14.02 -16.04 3.25
CA ILE A 167 -13.88 -14.69 3.80
C ILE A 167 -14.82 -13.73 3.05
N GLN A 168 -15.49 -12.87 3.81
CA GLN A 168 -16.36 -11.81 3.28
C GLN A 168 -15.91 -10.43 3.73
N ASN A 169 -15.43 -10.33 4.97
CA ASN A 169 -15.00 -9.06 5.57
C ASN A 169 -13.53 -9.10 5.92
N ILE A 170 -12.75 -8.17 5.36
CA ILE A 170 -11.30 -8.12 5.58
C ILE A 170 -10.85 -7.07 6.61
N GLU A 171 -11.77 -6.49 7.37
CA GLU A 171 -11.43 -5.58 8.47
C GLU A 171 -10.59 -6.28 9.55
N GLY A 172 -9.50 -5.62 9.94
CA GLY A 172 -8.42 -6.18 10.74
C GLY A 172 -7.13 -6.34 9.92
N LEU A 173 -7.21 -6.52 8.60
CA LEU A 173 -6.03 -6.59 7.74
C LEU A 173 -5.21 -5.30 7.74
N GLU A 174 -5.81 -4.13 7.99
CA GLU A 174 -5.07 -2.86 8.08
C GLU A 174 -4.01 -2.87 9.21
N LYS A 175 -4.10 -3.82 10.15
CA LYS A 175 -3.13 -3.98 11.25
C LYS A 175 -1.87 -4.74 10.81
N LEU A 176 -1.94 -5.48 9.70
CA LEU A 176 -0.83 -6.27 9.16
C LEU A 176 0.11 -5.40 8.30
N THR A 177 0.64 -4.35 8.93
CA THR A 177 1.38 -3.26 8.25
C THR A 177 2.66 -3.69 7.52
N ASN A 178 3.16 -4.91 7.76
CA ASN A 178 4.33 -5.46 7.09
C ASN A 178 4.00 -6.38 5.90
N LEU A 179 2.71 -6.55 5.55
CA LEU A 179 2.30 -7.34 4.38
C LEU A 179 2.92 -6.80 3.08
N GLU A 180 3.54 -7.72 2.34
CA GLU A 180 4.06 -7.51 0.99
C GLU A 180 3.25 -8.26 -0.07
N LYS A 181 2.67 -9.41 0.31
CA LYS A 181 1.84 -10.23 -0.57
C LYS A 181 0.62 -10.74 0.18
N ILE A 182 -0.53 -10.69 -0.50
CA ILE A 182 -1.75 -11.32 0.00
C ILE A 182 -2.47 -12.05 -1.12
N ASP A 183 -2.94 -13.26 -0.81
CA ASP A 183 -3.85 -14.02 -1.66
C ASP A 183 -5.20 -14.17 -0.95
N LEU A 184 -6.21 -13.51 -1.50
CA LEU A 184 -7.61 -13.53 -1.05
C LEU A 184 -8.51 -14.15 -2.11
N SER A 185 -7.97 -14.91 -3.06
CA SER A 185 -8.74 -15.47 -4.16
C SER A 185 -9.78 -16.50 -3.71
N PHE A 186 -10.82 -16.71 -4.52
CA PHE A 186 -11.90 -17.66 -4.23
C PHE A 186 -12.60 -17.41 -2.89
N ASN A 187 -12.88 -16.15 -2.57
CA ASN A 187 -13.65 -15.73 -1.41
C ASN A 187 -14.93 -14.99 -1.86
N SER A 188 -15.59 -14.28 -0.94
CA SER A 188 -16.79 -13.50 -1.21
C SER A 188 -16.63 -12.05 -0.71
N ILE A 189 -15.46 -11.46 -0.95
CA ILE A 189 -15.10 -10.11 -0.51
C ILE A 189 -15.79 -9.07 -1.39
N GLU A 190 -16.39 -8.07 -0.77
CA GLU A 190 -17.09 -6.99 -1.48
C GLU A 190 -16.38 -5.63 -1.36
N ASN A 191 -15.45 -5.47 -0.42
CA ASN A 191 -14.85 -4.18 -0.13
C ASN A 191 -13.42 -4.35 0.41
N ILE A 192 -12.47 -3.71 -0.28
CA ILE A 192 -11.05 -3.80 0.08
C ILE A 192 -10.50 -2.57 0.80
N SER A 193 -11.35 -1.65 1.24
CA SER A 193 -10.92 -0.42 1.92
C SER A 193 -10.07 -0.66 3.19
N ALA A 194 -10.19 -1.84 3.81
CA ALA A 194 -9.33 -2.26 4.92
C ALA A 194 -7.85 -2.48 4.51
N LEU A 195 -7.53 -2.57 3.22
CA LEU A 195 -6.13 -2.61 2.76
C LEU A 195 -5.49 -1.21 2.72
N LYS A 196 -6.26 -0.14 3.00
CA LYS A 196 -5.74 1.23 3.06
C LYS A 196 -4.59 1.33 4.06
N GLY A 197 -3.48 1.90 3.61
CA GLY A 197 -2.29 2.12 4.44
C GLY A 197 -1.31 0.95 4.49
N LEU A 198 -1.61 -0.18 3.84
CA LEU A 198 -0.65 -1.28 3.63
C LEU A 198 0.40 -0.92 2.57
N THR A 199 1.24 0.06 2.90
CA THR A 199 2.20 0.66 1.97
C THR A 199 3.29 -0.31 1.52
N LYS A 200 3.51 -1.44 2.19
CA LYS A 200 4.47 -2.46 1.73
C LYS A 200 3.89 -3.46 0.74
N LEU A 201 2.57 -3.44 0.52
CA LEU A 201 1.88 -4.40 -0.33
C LEU A 201 2.29 -4.22 -1.79
N LYS A 202 2.89 -5.27 -2.37
CA LYS A 202 3.34 -5.35 -3.76
C LYS A 202 2.47 -6.28 -4.60
N THR A 203 1.88 -7.29 -3.99
CA THR A 203 1.07 -8.30 -4.71
C THR A 203 -0.26 -8.52 -4.00
N LEU A 204 -1.34 -8.34 -4.74
CA LEU A 204 -2.71 -8.54 -4.28
C LEU A 204 -3.45 -9.43 -5.29
N ASN A 205 -3.84 -10.62 -4.84
CA ASN A 205 -4.73 -11.50 -5.61
C ASN A 205 -6.12 -11.47 -4.97
N LEU A 206 -7.11 -10.97 -5.71
CA LEU A 206 -8.54 -10.96 -5.35
C LEU A 206 -9.36 -11.80 -6.31
N SER A 207 -8.73 -12.54 -7.23
CA SER A 207 -9.45 -13.32 -8.25
C SER A 207 -10.55 -14.20 -7.67
N PHE A 208 -11.63 -14.37 -8.41
CA PHE A 208 -12.79 -15.19 -8.05
C PHE A 208 -13.49 -14.73 -6.77
N ASN A 209 -13.50 -13.43 -6.49
CA ASN A 209 -14.43 -12.79 -5.56
C ASN A 209 -15.61 -12.25 -6.37
N TRP A 210 -16.51 -13.14 -6.81
CA TRP A 210 -17.62 -12.87 -7.73
C TRP A 210 -18.62 -11.77 -7.32
N SER A 211 -18.51 -11.21 -6.12
CA SER A 211 -19.29 -10.05 -5.64
C SER A 211 -18.49 -8.74 -5.66
N TYR A 212 -17.22 -8.78 -6.05
CA TYR A 212 -16.29 -7.66 -5.94
C TYR A 212 -16.36 -6.70 -7.14
N ASP A 213 -17.08 -5.60 -6.97
CA ASP A 213 -17.30 -4.60 -8.03
C ASP A 213 -16.16 -3.57 -8.20
N GLY A 214 -15.04 -3.71 -7.49
CA GLY A 214 -13.94 -2.75 -7.46
C GLY A 214 -13.97 -1.78 -6.26
N LYS A 215 -14.98 -1.87 -5.38
CA LYS A 215 -15.12 -1.01 -4.20
C LYS A 215 -13.90 -1.04 -3.27
N GLY A 216 -13.39 0.15 -2.95
CA GLY A 216 -12.24 0.32 -2.07
C GLY A 216 -10.92 0.48 -2.81
N LEU A 217 -10.85 0.26 -4.14
CA LEU A 217 -9.65 0.57 -4.93
C LEU A 217 -9.24 2.04 -4.78
N GLU A 218 -10.23 2.94 -4.70
CA GLU A 218 -10.02 4.37 -4.54
C GLU A 218 -9.30 4.73 -3.22
N ALA A 219 -9.48 3.89 -2.19
CA ALA A 219 -8.94 4.07 -0.86
C ALA A 219 -7.45 3.66 -0.73
N LEU A 220 -6.93 2.88 -1.69
CA LEU A 220 -5.51 2.48 -1.72
C LEU A 220 -4.56 3.62 -2.10
N GLY A 221 -5.07 4.62 -2.84
CA GLY A 221 -4.38 5.88 -3.11
C GLY A 221 -3.13 5.77 -4.01
N GLU A 222 -2.51 6.92 -4.29
CA GLU A 222 -1.28 7.04 -5.10
C GLU A 222 -0.04 6.47 -4.39
N SER A 223 -0.08 6.32 -3.06
CA SER A 223 1.01 5.76 -2.25
C SER A 223 1.13 4.24 -2.37
N SER A 224 0.25 3.59 -3.14
CA SER A 224 0.28 2.15 -3.31
C SER A 224 1.57 1.70 -4.00
N ASN A 225 2.18 0.66 -3.44
CA ASN A 225 3.36 0.00 -3.99
C ASN A 225 3.01 -1.28 -4.76
N LEU A 226 1.75 -1.46 -5.14
CA LEU A 226 1.31 -2.61 -5.91
C LEU A 226 2.05 -2.69 -7.25
N GLU A 227 2.66 -3.85 -7.47
CA GLU A 227 3.32 -4.24 -8.72
C GLU A 227 2.50 -5.31 -9.45
N ASN A 228 1.76 -6.14 -8.71
CA ASN A 228 0.93 -7.21 -9.25
C ASN A 228 -0.48 -7.15 -8.65
N LEU A 229 -1.48 -7.06 -9.51
CA LEU A 229 -2.89 -7.04 -9.13
C LEU A 229 -3.67 -8.03 -9.99
N ASP A 230 -4.33 -8.99 -9.35
CA ASP A 230 -5.23 -9.93 -10.02
C ASP A 230 -6.66 -9.71 -9.52
N LEU A 231 -7.53 -9.36 -10.47
CA LEU A 231 -8.96 -9.10 -10.31
C LEU A 231 -9.78 -10.01 -11.25
N THR A 232 -9.28 -11.22 -11.55
CA THR A 232 -9.96 -12.15 -12.47
C THR A 232 -11.32 -12.57 -11.95
N SER A 233 -12.36 -12.55 -12.77
CA SER A 233 -13.69 -13.07 -12.43
C SER A 233 -14.34 -12.39 -11.21
N ASP A 234 -14.18 -11.06 -11.08
CA ASP A 234 -14.61 -10.31 -9.89
C ASP A 234 -15.90 -9.46 -10.06
N ARG A 235 -16.31 -9.06 -11.27
CA ARG A 235 -17.39 -8.08 -11.57
C ARG A 235 -16.98 -6.61 -11.50
N VAL A 236 -15.70 -6.31 -11.65
CA VAL A 236 -15.19 -4.93 -11.66
C VAL A 236 -15.66 -4.19 -12.92
N GLY A 237 -16.56 -3.23 -12.74
CA GLY A 237 -17.09 -2.39 -13.82
C GLY A 237 -16.33 -1.07 -13.99
N ASP A 238 -16.11 -0.34 -12.89
CA ASP A 238 -15.36 0.92 -12.89
C ASP A 238 -13.91 0.70 -12.43
N ILE A 239 -12.97 0.92 -13.35
CA ILE A 239 -11.53 0.84 -13.06
C ILE A 239 -10.85 2.21 -12.98
N SER A 240 -11.61 3.31 -12.86
CA SER A 240 -11.07 4.68 -12.80
C SER A 240 -9.99 4.84 -11.72
N ALA A 241 -10.14 4.14 -10.59
CA ALA A 241 -9.18 4.10 -9.50
C ALA A 241 -7.82 3.51 -9.92
N LEU A 242 -7.77 2.67 -10.97
CA LEU A 242 -6.53 2.02 -11.39
C LEU A 242 -5.44 3.01 -11.85
N LYS A 243 -5.83 4.21 -12.28
CA LYS A 243 -4.90 5.31 -12.64
C LYS A 243 -3.88 5.63 -11.54
N LYS A 244 -4.20 5.30 -10.28
CA LYS A 244 -3.35 5.58 -9.11
C LYS A 244 -2.21 4.57 -8.91
N PHE A 245 -2.26 3.39 -9.55
CA PHE A 245 -1.26 2.33 -9.34
C PHE A 245 -0.12 2.39 -10.38
N ALA A 246 0.60 3.51 -10.41
CA ALA A 246 1.64 3.77 -11.40
C ALA A 246 2.80 2.74 -11.42
N LYS A 247 2.94 1.93 -10.37
CA LYS A 247 3.98 0.90 -10.22
C LYS A 247 3.58 -0.48 -10.73
N LEU A 248 2.34 -0.67 -11.19
CA LEU A 248 1.87 -1.96 -11.72
C LEU A 248 2.74 -2.42 -12.89
N LYS A 249 3.16 -3.67 -12.79
CA LYS A 249 3.88 -4.43 -13.82
C LYS A 249 2.98 -5.54 -14.38
N THR A 250 2.12 -6.10 -13.54
CA THR A 250 1.17 -7.16 -13.90
C THR A 250 -0.23 -6.75 -13.48
N LEU A 251 -1.16 -6.80 -14.44
CA LEU A 251 -2.58 -6.57 -14.18
C LEU A 251 -3.41 -7.64 -14.89
N ASN A 252 -4.26 -8.31 -14.11
CA ASN A 252 -5.21 -9.27 -14.64
C ASN A 252 -6.64 -8.82 -14.30
N LEU A 253 -7.45 -8.61 -15.33
CA LEU A 253 -8.85 -8.19 -15.29
C LEU A 253 -9.71 -9.14 -16.15
N GLN A 254 -9.26 -10.38 -16.33
CA GLN A 254 -9.98 -11.38 -17.12
C GLN A 254 -11.40 -11.61 -16.57
N ASP A 255 -12.37 -11.81 -17.45
CA ASP A 255 -13.73 -12.26 -17.10
C ASP A 255 -14.46 -11.36 -16.07
N ASN A 256 -14.34 -10.04 -16.18
CA ASN A 256 -15.08 -9.13 -15.28
C ASN A 256 -16.52 -8.83 -15.75
N ARG A 257 -16.88 -9.13 -17.00
CA ARG A 257 -18.22 -8.96 -17.63
C ARG A 257 -18.73 -7.51 -17.59
N PHE A 258 -19.38 -7.02 -18.66
CA PHE A 258 -19.81 -5.61 -18.79
C PHE A 258 -18.68 -4.55 -18.75
N PHE A 259 -17.44 -4.99 -18.96
CA PHE A 259 -16.25 -4.17 -18.93
C PHE A 259 -15.87 -3.71 -20.34
N GLU A 260 -16.13 -2.42 -20.66
CA GLU A 260 -15.85 -1.83 -21.98
C GLU A 260 -14.76 -0.73 -21.95
N ASP A 261 -14.74 0.12 -20.92
CA ASP A 261 -13.84 1.28 -20.85
C ASP A 261 -12.52 0.97 -20.14
N ILE A 262 -11.43 0.99 -20.90
CA ILE A 262 -10.07 0.80 -20.41
C ILE A 262 -9.23 2.09 -20.37
N SER A 263 -9.86 3.27 -20.47
CA SER A 263 -9.18 4.57 -20.48
C SER A 263 -8.28 4.80 -19.26
N ALA A 264 -8.62 4.19 -18.11
CA ALA A 264 -7.82 4.24 -16.90
C ALA A 264 -6.44 3.58 -17.00
N LEU A 265 -6.23 2.68 -17.97
CA LEU A 265 -4.97 1.97 -18.13
C LEU A 265 -3.90 2.81 -18.85
N GLY A 266 -4.28 3.88 -19.57
CA GLY A 266 -3.37 4.59 -20.48
C GLY A 266 -2.15 5.25 -19.83
N GLY A 267 -2.17 5.46 -18.50
CA GLY A 267 -1.05 5.98 -17.73
C GLY A 267 -0.13 4.92 -17.11
N LEU A 268 -0.50 3.64 -17.16
CA LEU A 268 0.20 2.54 -16.47
C LEU A 268 1.41 2.03 -17.26
N THR A 269 2.30 2.96 -17.60
CA THR A 269 3.44 2.74 -18.52
C THR A 269 4.47 1.70 -18.05
N ASN A 270 4.42 1.28 -16.78
CA ASN A 270 5.27 0.20 -16.24
C ASN A 270 4.71 -1.21 -16.50
N LEU A 271 3.50 -1.34 -17.03
CA LEU A 271 2.90 -2.65 -17.32
C LEU A 271 3.75 -3.44 -18.31
N GLN A 272 3.99 -4.71 -17.95
CA GLN A 272 4.71 -5.71 -18.74
C GLN A 272 3.77 -6.85 -19.14
N THR A 273 2.81 -7.18 -18.26
CA THR A 273 1.81 -8.23 -18.49
C THR A 273 0.42 -7.66 -18.24
N LEU A 274 -0.45 -7.78 -19.23
CA LEU A 274 -1.84 -7.33 -19.16
C LEU A 274 -2.78 -8.41 -19.71
N ASN A 275 -3.71 -8.87 -18.86
CA ASN A 275 -4.76 -9.79 -19.26
C ASN A 275 -6.13 -9.10 -19.14
N LEU A 276 -6.79 -8.96 -20.28
CA LEU A 276 -8.12 -8.35 -20.46
C LEU A 276 -9.08 -9.33 -21.15
N ARG A 277 -8.77 -10.63 -21.12
CA ARG A 277 -9.52 -11.69 -21.79
C ARG A 277 -10.98 -11.76 -21.30
N SER A 278 -11.88 -12.14 -22.19
CA SER A 278 -13.30 -12.42 -21.87
C SER A 278 -14.02 -11.20 -21.26
N ASN A 279 -13.90 -10.05 -21.91
CA ASN A 279 -14.62 -8.82 -21.55
C ASN A 279 -15.43 -8.32 -22.76
N GLU A 280 -15.91 -7.08 -22.74
CA GLU A 280 -16.73 -6.48 -23.82
C GLU A 280 -16.00 -5.32 -24.52
N ILE A 281 -14.67 -5.32 -24.46
CA ILE A 281 -13.83 -4.21 -24.92
C ILE A 281 -13.94 -4.06 -26.45
N LYS A 282 -14.13 -2.82 -26.89
CA LYS A 282 -14.19 -2.43 -28.33
C LYS A 282 -13.05 -1.50 -28.72
N ASP A 283 -12.76 -0.51 -27.86
CA ASP A 283 -11.69 0.46 -28.06
C ASP A 283 -10.49 0.14 -27.18
N ILE A 284 -9.32 0.00 -27.82
CA ILE A 284 -8.04 -0.23 -27.16
C ILE A 284 -7.06 0.94 -27.30
N SER A 285 -7.56 2.14 -27.63
CA SER A 285 -6.77 3.36 -27.79
C SER A 285 -5.93 3.72 -26.56
N ALA A 286 -6.39 3.34 -25.36
CA ALA A 286 -5.67 3.48 -24.11
C ALA A 286 -4.32 2.74 -24.08
N LEU A 287 -4.18 1.64 -24.85
CA LEU A 287 -2.97 0.81 -24.83
C LEU A 287 -1.80 1.40 -25.63
N LYS A 288 -2.02 2.43 -26.46
CA LYS A 288 -1.03 2.96 -27.42
C LYS A 288 0.32 3.37 -26.83
N GLY A 289 0.33 3.72 -25.54
CA GLY A 289 1.50 4.21 -24.80
C GLY A 289 2.18 3.17 -23.92
N LEU A 290 1.65 1.95 -23.81
CA LEU A 290 2.14 0.92 -22.89
C LEU A 290 3.31 0.14 -23.50
N ILE A 291 4.35 0.86 -23.91
CA ILE A 291 5.47 0.35 -24.71
C ILE A 291 6.29 -0.74 -24.00
N ASN A 292 6.14 -0.91 -22.69
CA ASN A 292 6.84 -1.93 -21.90
C ASN A 292 6.11 -3.27 -21.86
N LEU A 293 4.92 -3.39 -22.47
CA LEU A 293 4.18 -4.65 -22.57
C LEU A 293 4.98 -5.70 -23.32
N LYS A 294 5.03 -6.89 -22.73
CA LYS A 294 5.63 -8.13 -23.28
C LYS A 294 4.56 -9.18 -23.55
N THR A 295 3.57 -9.28 -22.66
CA THR A 295 2.46 -10.23 -22.76
C THR A 295 1.14 -9.49 -22.71
N LEU A 296 0.28 -9.73 -23.70
CA LEU A 296 -1.04 -9.11 -23.82
C LEU A 296 -2.10 -10.13 -24.22
N ASP A 297 -3.09 -10.38 -23.36
CA ASP A 297 -4.26 -11.18 -23.70
C ASP A 297 -5.49 -10.28 -23.82
N LEU A 298 -6.05 -10.23 -25.02
CA LEU A 298 -7.27 -9.51 -25.41
C LEU A 298 -8.31 -10.48 -26.01
N GLY A 299 -8.14 -11.78 -25.80
CA GLY A 299 -9.01 -12.79 -26.38
C GLY A 299 -10.44 -12.69 -25.87
N GLY A 300 -11.44 -12.99 -26.70
CA GLY A 300 -12.84 -12.97 -26.29
C GLY A 300 -13.36 -11.57 -25.97
N ASN A 301 -13.14 -10.62 -26.87
CA ASN A 301 -13.63 -9.24 -26.78
C ASN A 301 -14.38 -8.85 -28.08
N GLN A 302 -14.69 -7.57 -28.27
CA GLN A 302 -15.42 -7.05 -29.44
C GLN A 302 -14.54 -6.11 -30.30
N ILE A 303 -13.22 -6.32 -30.27
CA ILE A 303 -12.23 -5.42 -30.88
C ILE A 303 -12.27 -5.55 -32.40
N LYS A 304 -12.22 -4.40 -33.08
CA LYS A 304 -12.13 -4.29 -34.54
C LYS A 304 -10.83 -3.64 -35.01
N ASP A 305 -10.46 -2.53 -34.37
CA ASP A 305 -9.25 -1.79 -34.68
C ASP A 305 -8.13 -2.15 -33.70
N ILE A 306 -7.02 -2.65 -34.23
CA ILE A 306 -5.81 -2.94 -33.47
C ILE A 306 -4.66 -1.98 -33.78
N SER A 307 -4.92 -0.88 -34.50
CA SER A 307 -3.93 0.17 -34.78
C SER A 307 -3.20 0.72 -33.54
N PRO A 308 -3.80 0.78 -32.33
CA PRO A 308 -3.07 1.20 -31.12
C PRO A 308 -1.89 0.30 -30.75
N LEU A 309 -1.87 -0.96 -31.21
CA LEU A 309 -0.80 -1.92 -30.89
C LEU A 309 0.47 -1.72 -31.72
N LYS A 310 0.42 -0.93 -32.80
CA LYS A 310 1.49 -0.82 -33.82
C LYS A 310 2.87 -0.45 -33.27
N ARG A 311 2.94 0.21 -32.11
CA ARG A 311 4.19 0.67 -31.47
C ARG A 311 4.61 -0.14 -30.25
N LEU A 312 3.89 -1.20 -29.90
CA LEU A 312 4.18 -2.05 -28.74
C LEU A 312 5.26 -3.09 -29.10
N ILE A 313 6.41 -2.60 -29.58
CA ILE A 313 7.48 -3.40 -30.18
C ILE A 313 8.13 -4.41 -29.23
N ASN A 314 7.91 -4.28 -27.92
CA ASN A 314 8.42 -5.21 -26.91
C ASN A 314 7.52 -6.43 -26.67
N LEU A 315 6.36 -6.50 -27.34
CA LEU A 315 5.47 -7.65 -27.26
C LEU A 315 6.17 -8.92 -27.77
N THR A 316 6.14 -9.96 -26.95
CA THR A 316 6.59 -11.31 -27.27
C THR A 316 5.42 -12.27 -27.38
N GLU A 317 4.31 -12.01 -26.69
CA GLU A 317 3.13 -12.87 -26.67
C GLU A 317 1.85 -12.03 -26.78
N ILE A 318 0.99 -12.41 -27.71
CA ILE A 318 -0.32 -11.77 -27.87
C ILE A 318 -1.42 -12.77 -28.22
N ASP A 319 -2.55 -12.67 -27.51
CA ASP A 319 -3.80 -13.34 -27.87
C ASP A 319 -4.86 -12.30 -28.24
N LEU A 320 -5.32 -12.35 -29.49
CA LEU A 320 -6.39 -11.54 -30.07
C LEU A 320 -7.55 -12.42 -30.57
N SER A 321 -7.59 -13.68 -30.15
CA SER A 321 -8.59 -14.64 -30.62
C SER A 321 -10.00 -14.25 -30.19
N TYR A 322 -11.03 -14.70 -30.91
CA TYR A 322 -12.44 -14.40 -30.58
C TYR A 322 -12.70 -12.89 -30.50
N ASN A 323 -12.38 -12.18 -31.58
CA ASN A 323 -12.65 -10.75 -31.75
C ASN A 323 -13.33 -10.51 -33.12
N GLN A 324 -13.39 -9.25 -33.57
CA GLN A 324 -14.02 -8.85 -34.83
C GLN A 324 -13.00 -8.21 -35.79
N ILE A 325 -11.73 -8.60 -35.70
CA ILE A 325 -10.62 -7.98 -36.43
C ILE A 325 -10.66 -8.40 -37.91
N SER A 326 -10.54 -7.42 -38.81
CA SER A 326 -10.47 -7.62 -40.27
C SER A 326 -9.17 -7.15 -40.91
N ASP A 327 -8.43 -6.26 -40.24
CA ASP A 327 -7.09 -5.80 -40.65
C ASP A 327 -6.08 -6.06 -39.53
N ILE A 328 -4.97 -6.71 -39.88
CA ILE A 328 -3.87 -7.03 -38.98
C ILE A 328 -2.56 -6.30 -39.33
N SER A 329 -2.63 -5.26 -40.17
CA SER A 329 -1.48 -4.44 -40.58
C SER A 329 -0.71 -3.83 -39.40
N ALA A 330 -1.38 -3.57 -38.28
CA ALA A 330 -0.74 -3.08 -37.06
C ALA A 330 0.32 -4.04 -36.48
N LEU A 331 0.23 -5.34 -36.78
CA LEU A 331 1.16 -6.34 -36.28
C LEU A 331 2.48 -6.38 -37.04
N GLU A 332 2.55 -5.80 -38.25
CA GLU A 332 3.68 -5.95 -39.19
C GLU A 332 5.06 -5.61 -38.59
N GLY A 333 5.11 -4.64 -37.67
CA GLY A 333 6.33 -4.17 -37.02
C GLY A 333 6.67 -4.83 -35.69
N LEU A 334 5.86 -5.77 -35.19
CA LEU A 334 6.04 -6.40 -33.88
C LEU A 334 6.99 -7.59 -33.96
N THR A 335 8.20 -7.37 -34.47
CA THR A 335 9.17 -8.42 -34.83
C THR A 335 9.71 -9.23 -33.66
N ASN A 336 9.46 -8.82 -32.41
CA ASN A 336 9.80 -9.58 -31.21
C ASN A 336 8.75 -10.64 -30.83
N LEU A 337 7.61 -10.70 -31.54
CA LEU A 337 6.57 -11.68 -31.29
C LEU A 337 7.08 -13.11 -31.48
N LYS A 338 6.83 -13.94 -30.48
CA LYS A 338 7.09 -15.38 -30.44
C LYS A 338 5.80 -16.18 -30.50
N GLN A 339 4.77 -15.73 -29.79
CA GLN A 339 3.46 -16.39 -29.75
C GLN A 339 2.36 -15.43 -30.19
N LEU A 340 1.58 -15.85 -31.21
CA LEU A 340 0.49 -15.05 -31.76
C LEU A 340 -0.77 -15.91 -31.95
N LYS A 341 -1.83 -15.59 -31.21
CA LYS A 341 -3.14 -16.22 -31.37
C LYS A 341 -4.13 -15.23 -31.96
N LEU A 342 -4.75 -15.60 -33.07
CA LEU A 342 -5.65 -14.75 -33.87
C LEU A 342 -6.91 -15.52 -34.31
N SER A 343 -7.21 -16.64 -33.66
CA SER A 343 -8.30 -17.52 -34.10
C SER A 343 -9.66 -16.85 -33.94
N ASN A 344 -10.66 -17.24 -34.73
CA ASN A 344 -12.02 -16.71 -34.64
C ASN A 344 -12.07 -15.18 -34.81
N ASN A 345 -11.57 -14.71 -35.95
CA ASN A 345 -11.66 -13.31 -36.41
C ASN A 345 -12.19 -13.28 -37.86
N LYS A 346 -12.01 -12.17 -38.59
CA LYS A 346 -12.61 -11.95 -39.92
C LYS A 346 -11.61 -11.48 -40.98
N PHE A 347 -10.31 -11.55 -40.71
CA PHE A 347 -9.28 -11.09 -41.66
C PHE A 347 -8.99 -12.12 -42.74
N LYS A 348 -8.53 -11.60 -43.89
CA LYS A 348 -8.11 -12.38 -45.08
C LYS A 348 -6.62 -12.24 -45.33
N ASN A 349 -6.12 -11.01 -45.28
CA ASN A 349 -4.74 -10.68 -45.59
C ASN A 349 -3.83 -11.02 -44.40
N ILE A 350 -2.90 -11.96 -44.62
CA ILE A 350 -1.89 -12.37 -43.64
C ILE A 350 -0.47 -11.96 -44.03
N THR A 351 -0.31 -11.12 -45.04
CA THR A 351 0.99 -10.56 -45.45
C THR A 351 1.76 -9.89 -44.30
N PRO A 352 1.12 -9.14 -43.37
CA PRO A 352 1.81 -8.56 -42.22
C PRO A 352 2.60 -9.58 -41.38
N LEU A 353 2.15 -10.83 -41.32
CA LEU A 353 2.78 -11.87 -40.51
C LEU A 353 4.12 -12.35 -41.08
N LYS A 354 4.38 -12.19 -42.39
CA LYS A 354 5.62 -12.65 -43.04
C LYS A 354 6.88 -11.98 -42.48
N LYS A 355 6.76 -10.79 -41.90
CA LYS A 355 7.88 -10.03 -41.32
C LYS A 355 8.20 -10.45 -39.88
N LEU A 356 7.37 -11.27 -39.26
CA LEU A 356 7.52 -11.69 -37.87
C LEU A 356 8.46 -12.90 -37.81
N THR A 357 9.74 -12.71 -38.12
CA THR A 357 10.70 -13.81 -38.30
C THR A 357 11.05 -14.56 -37.01
N ASN A 358 10.73 -13.99 -35.85
CA ASN A 358 10.95 -14.61 -34.52
C ASN A 358 9.75 -15.43 -34.03
N LEU A 359 8.70 -15.57 -34.84
CA LEU A 359 7.48 -16.25 -34.43
C LEU A 359 7.72 -17.76 -34.30
N GLU A 360 7.47 -18.28 -33.11
CA GLU A 360 7.63 -19.69 -32.74
C GLU A 360 6.28 -20.43 -32.85
N TYR A 361 5.17 -19.74 -32.58
CA TYR A 361 3.82 -20.31 -32.61
C TYR A 361 2.78 -19.31 -33.15
N VAL A 362 1.95 -19.77 -34.11
CA VAL A 362 0.80 -19.01 -34.61
C VAL A 362 -0.47 -19.85 -34.70
N GLN A 363 -1.58 -19.27 -34.23
CA GLN A 363 -2.92 -19.88 -34.30
C GLN A 363 -3.86 -19.00 -35.12
N LEU A 364 -4.35 -19.51 -36.26
CA LEU A 364 -5.13 -18.75 -37.26
C LEU A 364 -6.50 -19.39 -37.58
N ILE A 365 -6.96 -20.32 -36.73
CA ILE A 365 -8.20 -21.11 -36.94
C ILE A 365 -9.40 -20.18 -37.13
N ASN A 366 -10.34 -20.57 -37.99
CA ASN A 366 -11.61 -19.86 -38.19
C ASN A 366 -11.41 -18.36 -38.57
N ASN A 367 -10.64 -18.13 -39.64
CA ASN A 367 -10.49 -16.86 -40.33
C ASN A 367 -10.76 -17.05 -41.83
N GLN A 368 -10.79 -15.96 -42.60
CA GLN A 368 -11.12 -15.99 -44.03
C GLN A 368 -9.88 -16.09 -44.93
N ILE A 369 -8.90 -16.91 -44.51
CA ILE A 369 -7.58 -17.04 -45.16
C ILE A 369 -7.65 -18.18 -46.20
N ASN A 370 -7.20 -17.91 -47.43
CA ASN A 370 -7.09 -18.93 -48.47
C ASN A 370 -5.84 -19.82 -48.28
N ASP A 371 -5.83 -21.01 -48.87
CA ASP A 371 -4.75 -21.98 -48.66
C ASP A 371 -3.42 -21.58 -49.30
N VAL A 372 -3.46 -20.76 -50.36
CA VAL A 372 -2.25 -20.24 -51.02
C VAL A 372 -1.48 -19.32 -50.05
N ASP A 373 -2.18 -18.41 -49.37
CA ASP A 373 -1.58 -17.51 -48.40
C ASP A 373 -1.08 -18.26 -47.17
N LYS A 374 -1.82 -19.27 -46.69
CA LYS A 374 -1.36 -20.14 -45.58
C LYS A 374 -0.05 -20.84 -45.93
N LYS A 375 0.04 -21.40 -47.14
CA LYS A 375 1.26 -22.06 -47.64
C LYS A 375 2.41 -21.06 -47.74
N ALA A 376 2.17 -19.90 -48.36
CA ALA A 376 3.19 -18.87 -48.51
C ALA A 376 3.72 -18.35 -47.16
N LEU A 377 2.86 -18.24 -46.14
CA LEU A 377 3.27 -17.88 -44.79
C LEU A 377 4.11 -18.98 -44.14
N LYS A 378 3.72 -20.26 -44.29
CA LYS A 378 4.48 -21.41 -43.80
C LYS A 378 5.88 -21.47 -44.41
N ASP A 379 5.98 -21.23 -45.72
CA ASP A 379 7.26 -21.19 -46.44
C ASP A 379 8.14 -20.01 -45.96
N SER A 380 7.52 -18.89 -45.57
CA SER A 380 8.24 -17.70 -45.07
C SER A 380 8.73 -17.85 -43.62
N LEU A 381 8.08 -18.69 -42.81
CA LEU A 381 8.39 -18.89 -41.39
C LEU A 381 8.58 -20.39 -41.08
N PRO A 382 9.62 -21.04 -41.62
CA PRO A 382 9.76 -22.50 -41.59
C PRO A 382 9.98 -23.09 -40.18
N LYS A 383 10.34 -22.26 -39.20
CA LYS A 383 10.52 -22.65 -37.78
C LYS A 383 9.27 -22.44 -36.92
N CYS A 384 8.23 -21.82 -37.48
CA CYS A 384 7.01 -21.50 -36.75
C CYS A 384 6.06 -22.70 -36.74
N THR A 385 5.48 -23.00 -35.58
CA THR A 385 4.39 -23.96 -35.46
C THR A 385 3.08 -23.29 -35.85
N PHE A 386 2.36 -23.87 -36.80
CA PHE A 386 1.10 -23.33 -37.30
C PHE A 386 -0.10 -24.20 -36.89
N LYS A 387 -1.16 -23.57 -36.39
CA LYS A 387 -2.44 -24.24 -36.15
C LYS A 387 -3.58 -23.56 -36.93
N TYR A 388 -4.10 -24.26 -37.93
CA TYR A 388 -5.14 -23.77 -38.86
C TYR A 388 -6.50 -24.48 -38.73
N CYS A 389 -6.55 -25.63 -38.05
CA CYS A 389 -7.75 -26.41 -37.80
C CYS A 389 -7.77 -26.96 -36.37
N TYR A 390 -8.95 -27.41 -35.91
CA TYR A 390 -9.07 -28.19 -34.70
C TYR A 390 -8.69 -29.64 -35.05
N GLU A 391 -7.47 -30.04 -34.68
CA GLU A 391 -7.07 -31.45 -34.58
C GLU A 391 -7.34 -31.96 -33.16
#